data_AF-A0A1B8T029-F1
#
_entry.id   AF-A0A1B8T029-F1
#
_cell.length_a   1.000
_cell.length_b   1.000
_cell.length_c   1.000
_cell.angle_alpha   90.00
_cell.angle_beta   90.00
_cell.angle_gamma   90.00
#
_symmetry.space_group_name_H-M   'P 1'
#
loop_
_entity.id
_entity.type
_entity.pdbx_description
1 polymer ?
#
loop_
_entity_poly.entity_id
_entity_poly.type
_entity_poly.pdbx_seq_one_letter_code
_entity_poly.pdbx_strand_id
1 'polypeptide(L)'
;MATQVFSWGLVLKRNSAGMWAGIVGLFVVISLTSGCQSRQEYRSFCSPSTPRLQCSADDQNYKCSQASGLVKLCETYVRRQVARNSPGSELLNLPPQYQNPGYQPWSLVSTGRDGHTYVAYIDGRTTQGFINSVWTLKAMVEKRVDDYQQASASYLNIVSEGMETSDEKVRKSISDLEALGPALQEAQTVGDSILKVIDVPPPFDFRTQALRVVIETAPTDIYLRLAAESAIRSQSQMREQTPQLVRTSKARLNDLQMIVAEPYAQQFADQLQRAEAVGKQVVRERAREWRRAESEGSGYRSGVGGGCSCAGGNVCYGPRGGRYCITSGGKQRYGI
;
A
#
# COMPACT_ATOMS: atom_id res chain seq x y z
N MET A 1 24.88 -52.69 27.45
CA MET A 1 25.66 -53.44 28.45
C MET A 1 26.82 -52.56 28.93
N ALA A 2 26.92 -52.40 30.25
CA ALA A 2 28.10 -52.09 31.07
C ALA A 2 29.13 -51.00 30.64
N THR A 3 29.11 -49.92 31.43
CA THR A 3 30.23 -49.25 32.14
C THR A 3 31.68 -49.73 31.95
N GLN A 4 32.61 -48.77 31.86
CA GLN A 4 33.83 -48.54 32.71
C GLN A 4 34.76 -47.55 31.96
N VAL A 5 34.98 -46.30 32.41
CA VAL A 5 35.88 -45.81 33.48
C VAL A 5 37.30 -46.41 33.45
N PHE A 6 38.27 -45.64 32.97
CA PHE A 6 39.66 -45.73 33.44
C PHE A 6 40.24 -44.32 33.62
N SER A 7 40.63 -44.07 34.87
CA SER A 7 41.42 -42.94 35.36
C SER A 7 42.87 -43.41 35.48
N TRP A 8 43.82 -42.60 35.01
CA TRP A 8 45.20 -42.61 35.48
C TRP A 8 45.63 -41.15 35.67
N GLY A 9 45.84 -40.77 36.93
CA GLY A 9 46.48 -39.53 37.31
C GLY A 9 48.00 -39.69 37.31
N LEU A 10 48.70 -38.60 36.99
CA LEU A 10 50.11 -38.44 37.33
C LEU A 10 50.36 -37.02 37.85
N VAL A 11 50.47 -37.01 39.17
CA VAL A 11 51.01 -36.08 40.17
C VAL A 11 52.05 -35.05 39.67
N LEU A 12 51.69 -33.78 39.91
CA LEU A 12 52.44 -32.65 40.49
C LEU A 12 53.93 -32.45 40.17
N LYS A 13 54.23 -31.26 39.63
CA LYS A 13 55.37 -30.47 40.11
C LYS A 13 54.92 -29.03 40.37
N ARG A 14 54.96 -28.66 41.65
CA ARG A 14 54.69 -27.34 42.22
C ARG A 14 56.02 -26.58 42.32
N ASN A 15 56.09 -25.39 41.76
CA ASN A 15 57.04 -24.29 42.04
C ASN A 15 56.52 -23.10 41.21
N SER A 16 56.47 -21.85 41.64
CA SER A 16 56.65 -21.16 42.90
C SER A 16 56.31 -19.70 42.57
N ALA A 17 55.55 -19.06 43.45
CA ALA A 17 55.37 -17.61 43.64
C ALA A 17 55.98 -16.62 42.62
N GLY A 18 55.14 -15.70 42.11
CA GLY A 18 55.61 -14.41 41.59
C GLY A 18 54.59 -13.68 40.72
N MET A 19 54.27 -12.44 41.10
CA MET A 19 53.58 -11.39 40.32
C MET A 19 52.07 -11.53 40.12
N TRP A 20 51.33 -11.19 41.18
CA TRP A 20 50.16 -10.32 41.05
C TRP A 20 50.64 -8.89 40.78
N ALA A 21 50.57 -8.43 39.53
CA ALA A 21 50.69 -7.01 39.19
C ALA A 21 50.03 -6.72 37.83
N GLY A 22 48.96 -5.92 37.86
CA GLY A 22 48.61 -5.04 36.76
C GLY A 22 47.70 -5.60 35.66
N ILE A 23 46.42 -5.81 35.95
CA ILE A 23 45.35 -5.61 34.95
C ILE A 23 44.30 -4.68 35.56
N VAL A 24 44.70 -3.43 35.78
CA VAL A 24 43.81 -2.28 35.92
C VAL A 24 44.29 -1.28 34.88
N GLY A 25 43.75 -1.37 33.66
CA GLY A 25 44.25 -0.54 32.56
C GLY A 25 43.73 -0.93 31.19
N LEU A 26 42.45 -1.30 31.07
CA LEU A 26 41.85 -1.49 29.74
C LEU A 26 40.34 -1.17 29.73
N PHE A 27 39.96 0.00 30.25
CA PHE A 27 38.58 0.51 30.13
C PHE A 27 38.48 2.01 29.78
N VAL A 28 39.56 2.63 29.28
CA VAL A 28 39.58 4.09 28.98
C VAL A 28 39.99 4.42 27.53
N VAL A 29 39.78 3.53 26.56
CA VAL A 29 40.08 3.81 25.13
C VAL A 29 38.86 3.63 24.22
N ILE A 30 37.68 4.07 24.67
CA ILE A 30 36.49 4.22 23.80
C ILE A 30 36.05 5.69 23.65
N SER A 31 36.56 6.62 24.46
CA SER A 31 36.05 8.00 24.50
C SER A 31 36.74 9.01 23.57
N LEU A 32 37.85 8.65 22.92
CA LEU A 32 38.62 9.62 22.09
C LEU A 32 38.18 9.65 20.62
N THR A 33 37.63 8.56 20.07
CA THR A 33 37.17 8.51 18.68
C THR A 33 35.79 9.13 18.51
N SER A 34 34.91 9.00 19.51
CA SER A 34 33.56 9.60 19.50
C SER A 34 33.58 11.12 19.56
N GLY A 35 34.52 11.72 20.31
CA GLY A 35 34.71 13.17 20.38
C GLY A 35 35.19 13.80 19.06
N CYS A 36 36.04 13.09 18.30
CA CYS A 36 36.50 13.55 16.98
C CYS A 36 35.38 13.51 15.93
N GLN A 37 34.61 12.42 15.89
CA GLN A 37 33.48 12.27 14.97
C GLN A 37 32.38 13.31 15.25
N SER A 38 32.04 13.52 16.51
CA SER A 38 31.06 14.53 16.93
C SER A 38 31.47 15.95 16.52
N ARG A 39 32.76 16.31 16.69
CA ARG A 39 33.29 17.61 16.26
C ARG A 39 33.30 17.78 14.74
N GLN A 40 33.59 16.73 13.99
CA GLN A 40 33.55 16.77 12.53
C GLN A 40 32.10 16.94 12.03
N GLU A 41 31.14 16.22 12.61
CA GLU A 41 29.73 16.37 12.30
C GLU A 41 29.19 17.75 12.68
N TYR A 42 29.59 18.29 13.85
CA TYR A 42 29.25 19.65 14.23
C TYR A 42 29.75 20.65 13.18
N ARG A 43 30.99 20.51 12.69
CA ARG A 43 31.51 21.39 11.63
C ARG A 43 30.75 21.24 10.31
N SER A 44 30.33 20.03 9.94
CA SER A 44 29.58 19.80 8.70
C SER A 44 28.15 20.30 8.76
N PHE A 45 27.46 20.14 9.88
CA PHE A 45 26.05 20.50 10.03
C PHE A 45 25.84 21.93 10.51
N CYS A 46 26.74 22.46 11.35
CA CYS A 46 26.61 23.81 11.92
C CYS A 46 27.54 24.85 11.31
N SER A 47 28.51 24.46 10.47
CA SER A 47 29.47 25.34 9.78
C SER A 47 29.82 26.62 10.57
N PRO A 48 30.60 26.51 11.65
CA PRO A 48 30.86 27.63 12.56
C PRO A 48 31.63 28.80 11.91
N SER A 49 32.19 28.58 10.71
CA SER A 49 32.86 29.59 9.89
C SER A 49 31.92 30.52 9.13
N THR A 50 30.61 30.23 9.10
CA THR A 50 29.65 31.08 8.42
C THR A 50 29.38 32.33 9.26
N PRO A 51 29.44 33.55 8.67
CA PRO A 51 29.18 34.79 9.42
C PRO A 51 27.82 34.75 10.11
N ARG A 52 27.81 34.95 11.43
CA ARG A 52 26.58 34.92 12.20
C ARG A 52 25.87 36.26 12.13
N LEU A 53 24.76 36.26 11.41
CA LEU A 53 23.91 37.43 11.21
C LEU A 53 22.95 37.56 12.41
N GLN A 54 22.75 38.77 12.92
CA GLN A 54 21.69 39.08 13.87
C GLN A 54 20.37 39.14 13.09
N CYS A 55 19.58 38.08 13.14
CA CYS A 55 18.30 37.97 12.44
C CYS A 55 17.19 37.64 13.43
N SER A 56 16.01 38.24 13.24
CA SER A 56 14.78 37.86 13.94
C SER A 56 14.01 36.79 13.15
N ALA A 57 13.08 36.08 13.79
CA ALA A 57 12.30 35.01 13.14
C ALA A 57 11.34 35.51 12.03
N ASP A 58 11.07 36.82 11.99
CA ASP A 58 10.11 37.45 11.07
C ASP A 58 10.79 38.14 9.87
N ASP A 59 12.12 38.14 9.78
CA ASP A 59 12.86 38.80 8.70
C ASP A 59 12.84 37.99 7.39
N GLN A 60 12.09 38.47 6.39
CA GLN A 60 12.11 37.92 5.01
C GLN A 60 13.38 38.25 4.21
N ASN A 61 14.43 38.76 4.87
CA ASN A 61 15.71 39.06 4.24
C ASN A 61 16.41 37.76 3.78
N TYR A 62 16.93 37.72 2.55
CA TYR A 62 17.64 36.56 2.00
C TYR A 62 18.84 36.11 2.87
N LYS A 63 19.44 37.05 3.62
CA LYS A 63 20.50 36.74 4.59
C LYS A 63 19.97 35.99 5.81
N CYS A 64 18.74 36.29 6.23
CA CYS A 64 18.07 35.61 7.33
C CYS A 64 17.47 34.26 6.92
N SER A 65 17.09 34.07 5.64
CA SER A 65 16.74 32.75 5.13
C SER A 65 17.95 31.79 5.10
N GLN A 66 19.16 32.28 4.78
CA GLN A 66 20.40 31.49 4.92
C GLN A 66 20.70 31.12 6.37
N ALA A 67 20.56 32.07 7.31
CA ALA A 67 20.73 31.79 8.74
C ALA A 67 19.72 30.73 9.25
N SER A 68 18.45 30.82 8.83
CA SER A 68 17.42 29.83 9.13
C SER A 68 17.77 28.44 8.56
N GLY A 69 18.28 28.38 7.33
CA GLY A 69 18.78 27.14 6.72
C GLY A 69 19.91 26.48 7.53
N LEU A 70 20.86 27.28 8.03
CA LEU A 70 21.94 26.79 8.89
C LEU A 70 21.44 26.29 10.25
N VAL A 71 20.49 27.00 10.87
CA VAL A 71 19.85 26.55 12.12
C VAL A 71 19.17 25.18 11.91
N LYS A 72 18.53 24.97 10.76
CA LYS A 72 17.86 23.69 10.44
C LYS A 72 18.84 22.55 10.18
N LEU A 73 20.00 22.82 9.56
CA LEU A 73 21.09 21.85 9.45
C LEU A 73 21.69 21.52 10.83
N CYS A 74 21.94 22.53 11.66
CA CYS A 74 22.35 22.36 13.05
C CYS A 74 21.34 21.53 13.87
N GLU A 75 20.05 21.72 13.63
CA GLU A 75 18.98 20.98 14.32
C GLU A 75 19.15 19.47 14.08
N THR A 76 19.52 19.08 12.86
CA THR A 76 19.80 17.69 12.49
C THR A 76 20.95 17.12 13.32
N TYR A 77 22.01 17.89 13.54
CA TYR A 77 23.12 17.50 14.43
C TYR A 77 22.65 17.30 15.86
N VAL A 78 21.89 18.24 16.43
CA VAL A 78 21.37 18.13 17.80
C VAL A 78 20.54 16.87 17.96
N ARG A 79 19.60 16.61 17.05
CA ARG A 79 18.74 15.42 17.08
C ARG A 79 19.54 14.12 17.01
N ARG A 80 20.56 14.05 16.15
CA ARG A 80 21.46 12.88 16.05
C ARG A 80 22.27 12.65 17.32
N GLN A 81 22.78 13.72 17.95
CA GLN A 81 23.51 13.57 19.20
C GLN A 81 22.62 13.11 20.34
N VAL A 82 21.40 13.65 20.44
CA VAL A 82 20.42 13.19 21.43
C VAL A 82 20.10 11.71 21.22
N ALA A 83 19.86 11.28 19.97
CA ALA A 83 19.62 9.88 19.63
C ALA A 83 20.78 8.94 20.00
N ARG A 84 22.03 9.36 19.76
CA ARG A 84 23.23 8.59 20.12
C ARG A 84 23.44 8.50 21.63
N ASN A 85 23.30 9.62 22.32
CA ASN A 85 23.58 9.71 23.76
C ASN A 85 22.46 9.10 24.61
N SER A 86 21.29 8.88 24.03
CA SER A 86 20.14 8.30 24.71
C SER A 86 19.38 7.39 23.75
N PRO A 87 19.85 6.15 23.56
CA PRO A 87 19.15 5.14 22.79
C PRO A 87 17.72 4.99 23.32
N GLY A 88 16.72 5.27 22.47
CA GLY A 88 15.29 5.34 22.87
C GLY A 88 14.71 6.74 23.03
N SER A 89 15.49 7.80 22.75
CA SER A 89 14.98 9.17 22.59
C SER A 89 14.27 9.40 21.25
N GLU A 90 14.53 8.54 20.27
CA GLU A 90 13.77 8.52 19.03
C GLU A 90 12.31 8.23 19.39
N LEU A 91 11.41 8.98 18.76
CA LEU A 91 9.98 8.99 19.05
C LEU A 91 9.44 7.57 19.23
N LEU A 92 9.20 7.24 20.51
CA LEU A 92 8.39 6.13 21.00
C LEU A 92 9.12 4.79 20.83
N ASN A 93 9.53 4.18 21.96
CA ASN A 93 10.18 2.86 22.00
C ASN A 93 9.21 1.79 21.50
N LEU A 94 9.10 1.65 20.18
CA LEU A 94 8.21 0.68 19.58
C LEU A 94 8.53 -0.72 20.07
N PRO A 95 7.54 -1.61 20.11
CA PRO A 95 7.73 -2.93 20.69
C PRO A 95 8.95 -3.63 20.07
N PRO A 96 9.91 -4.15 20.87
CA PRO A 96 11.19 -4.68 20.38
C PRO A 96 11.06 -5.73 19.28
N GLN A 97 9.95 -6.47 19.26
CA GLN A 97 9.65 -7.48 18.24
C GLN A 97 9.60 -6.91 16.81
N TYR A 98 9.24 -5.63 16.64
CA TYR A 98 9.17 -4.99 15.32
C TYR A 98 10.50 -4.36 14.91
N GLN A 99 11.44 -4.15 15.84
CA GLN A 99 12.75 -3.57 15.55
C GLN A 99 13.74 -4.61 14.98
N ASN A 100 13.35 -5.89 14.92
CA ASN A 100 14.18 -6.96 14.38
C ASN A 100 14.30 -6.83 12.84
N PRO A 101 15.50 -6.80 12.25
CA PRO A 101 15.70 -6.83 10.80
C PRO A 101 15.08 -8.05 10.10
N GLY A 102 14.83 -9.13 10.84
CA GLY A 102 14.13 -10.33 10.38
C GLY A 102 12.60 -10.27 10.45
N TYR A 103 12.01 -9.16 10.95
CA TYR A 103 10.57 -8.93 10.83
C TYR A 103 10.23 -8.84 9.35
N GLN A 104 9.55 -9.87 8.83
CA GLN A 104 9.07 -9.88 7.47
C GLN A 104 7.74 -9.13 7.46
N PRO A 105 7.69 -7.89 6.94
CA PRO A 105 6.41 -7.23 6.76
C PRO A 105 5.54 -8.09 5.84
N TRP A 106 4.26 -8.26 6.18
CA TRP A 106 3.34 -8.97 5.29
C TRP A 106 3.33 -8.31 3.93
N SER A 107 3.67 -9.08 2.90
CA SER A 107 3.62 -8.65 1.51
C SER A 107 2.23 -8.91 0.96
N LEU A 108 1.41 -7.87 0.88
CA LEU A 108 0.17 -7.95 0.12
C LEU A 108 0.49 -7.70 -1.34
N VAL A 109 0.42 -8.77 -2.14
CA VAL A 109 0.64 -8.73 -3.58
C VAL A 109 -0.67 -8.31 -4.26
N SER A 110 -0.64 -7.18 -4.94
CA SER A 110 -1.71 -6.72 -5.80
C SER A 110 -1.21 -6.57 -7.22
N THR A 111 -1.85 -7.19 -8.20
CA THR A 111 -1.49 -6.99 -9.61
C THR A 111 -2.40 -5.90 -10.17
N GLY A 112 -1.82 -4.75 -10.55
CA GLY A 112 -2.54 -3.70 -11.26
C GLY A 112 -2.94 -4.13 -12.66
N ARG A 113 -3.79 -3.33 -13.31
CA ARG A 113 -4.22 -3.58 -14.71
C ARG A 113 -3.09 -3.48 -15.73
N ASP A 114 -2.03 -2.79 -15.35
CA ASP A 114 -0.75 -2.68 -16.06
C ASP A 114 0.11 -3.96 -15.94
N GLY A 115 -0.32 -4.94 -15.15
CA GLY A 115 0.45 -6.14 -14.83
C GLY A 115 1.52 -5.91 -13.75
N HIS A 116 1.63 -4.69 -13.20
CA HIS A 116 2.58 -4.41 -12.14
C HIS A 116 2.11 -4.97 -10.80
N THR A 117 3.02 -5.62 -10.10
CA THR A 117 2.77 -6.14 -8.76
C THR A 117 3.10 -5.07 -7.73
N TYR A 118 2.08 -4.52 -7.09
CA TYR A 118 2.17 -3.67 -5.93
C TYR A 118 2.26 -4.54 -4.69
N VAL A 119 3.32 -4.35 -3.90
CA VAL A 119 3.47 -5.02 -2.62
C VAL A 119 3.26 -3.99 -1.52
N ALA A 120 2.23 -4.15 -0.69
CA ALA A 120 2.13 -3.38 0.55
C ALA A 120 2.83 -4.15 1.66
N TYR A 121 3.47 -3.37 2.54
CA TYR A 121 4.20 -3.84 3.70
C TYR A 121 3.69 -3.08 4.93
N ILE A 122 3.47 -3.78 6.04
CA ILE A 122 3.16 -3.15 7.33
C ILE A 122 4.48 -2.87 8.06
N ASP A 123 4.89 -1.60 8.08
CA ASP A 123 6.13 -1.18 8.74
C ASP A 123 5.86 -0.77 10.19
N GLY A 124 5.97 -1.73 11.10
CA GLY A 124 5.84 -1.49 12.54
C GLY A 124 7.10 -0.92 13.21
N ARG A 125 8.19 -0.64 12.47
CA ARG A 125 9.48 -0.21 13.06
C ARG A 125 9.50 1.23 13.52
N THR A 126 8.63 2.07 12.94
CA THR A 126 8.47 3.48 13.30
C THR A 126 6.99 3.86 13.26
N THR A 127 6.57 4.85 14.05
CA THR A 127 5.17 5.33 14.02
C THR A 127 4.80 5.88 12.65
N GLN A 128 5.74 6.59 12.00
CA GLN A 128 5.57 7.10 10.65
C GLN A 128 5.50 5.96 9.62
N GLY A 129 6.32 4.91 9.78
CA GLY A 129 6.25 3.70 8.96
C GLY A 129 4.86 3.09 9.02
N PHE A 130 4.31 2.93 10.22
CA PHE A 130 2.97 2.39 10.41
C PHE A 130 1.90 3.27 9.75
N ILE A 131 1.95 4.59 9.99
CA ILE A 131 1.02 5.55 9.37
C ILE A 131 1.07 5.43 7.84
N ASN A 132 2.27 5.41 7.24
CA ASN A 132 2.45 5.28 5.80
C ASN A 132 1.91 3.94 5.27
N SER A 133 2.14 2.84 5.99
CA SER A 133 1.58 1.53 5.65
C SER A 133 0.06 1.54 5.60
N VAL A 134 -0.61 2.21 6.55
CA VAL A 134 -2.08 2.33 6.53
C VAL A 134 -2.56 3.11 5.30
N TRP A 135 -1.86 4.16 4.87
CA TRP A 135 -2.19 4.87 3.63
C TRP A 135 -2.08 3.97 2.39
N THR A 136 -1.03 3.16 2.30
CA THR A 136 -0.87 2.19 1.21
C THR A 136 -1.98 1.14 1.23
N LEU A 137 -2.31 0.59 2.41
CA LEU A 137 -3.40 -0.38 2.58
C LEU A 137 -4.75 0.20 2.14
N LYS A 138 -5.04 1.46 2.50
CA LYS A 138 -6.24 2.15 2.05
C LYS A 138 -6.33 2.18 0.52
N ALA A 139 -5.26 2.64 -0.14
CA ALA A 139 -5.23 2.71 -1.60
C ALA A 139 -5.42 1.34 -2.26
N MET A 140 -4.87 0.28 -1.66
CA MET A 140 -5.08 -1.09 -2.14
C MET A 140 -6.53 -1.54 -2.02
N VAL A 141 -7.16 -1.37 -0.85
CA VAL A 141 -8.57 -1.74 -0.64
C VAL A 141 -9.47 -0.98 -1.62
N GLU A 142 -9.29 0.33 -1.73
CA GLU A 142 -10.05 1.16 -2.68
C GLU A 142 -9.90 0.66 -4.12
N LYS A 143 -8.67 0.29 -4.51
CA LYS A 143 -8.44 -0.25 -5.85
C LYS A 143 -9.10 -1.60 -6.08
N ARG A 144 -9.11 -2.49 -5.09
CA ARG A 144 -9.75 -3.80 -5.20
C ARG A 144 -11.27 -3.71 -5.25
N VAL A 145 -11.87 -2.77 -4.50
CA VAL A 145 -13.30 -2.48 -4.57
C VAL A 145 -13.66 -1.98 -5.97
N ASP A 146 -12.87 -1.06 -6.52
CA ASP A 146 -13.04 -0.55 -7.89
C ASP A 146 -12.94 -1.66 -8.95
N ASP A 147 -11.97 -2.56 -8.83
CA ASP A 147 -11.81 -3.69 -9.76
C ASP A 147 -12.97 -4.71 -9.66
N TYR A 148 -13.52 -4.94 -8.46
CA TYR A 148 -14.75 -5.72 -8.29
C TYR A 148 -15.95 -5.03 -8.95
N GLN A 149 -16.17 -3.75 -8.68
CA GLN A 149 -17.29 -2.99 -9.23
C GLN A 149 -17.27 -2.95 -10.76
N GLN A 150 -16.09 -2.76 -11.36
CA GLN A 150 -15.96 -2.74 -12.81
C GLN A 150 -16.13 -4.13 -13.43
N ALA A 151 -15.57 -5.17 -12.81
CA ALA A 151 -15.76 -6.54 -13.28
C ALA A 151 -17.23 -6.96 -13.21
N SER A 152 -17.92 -6.67 -12.09
CA SER A 152 -19.33 -7.01 -11.91
C SER A 152 -20.21 -6.25 -12.89
N ALA A 153 -20.03 -4.94 -13.04
CA ALA A 153 -20.80 -4.12 -13.98
C ALA A 153 -20.62 -4.60 -15.43
N SER A 154 -19.38 -4.88 -15.86
CA SER A 154 -19.09 -5.39 -17.20
C SER A 154 -19.76 -6.75 -17.45
N TYR A 155 -19.71 -7.66 -16.47
CA TYR A 155 -20.33 -8.97 -16.58
C TYR A 155 -21.86 -8.87 -16.65
N LEU A 156 -22.46 -8.14 -15.71
CA LEU A 156 -23.91 -7.99 -15.59
C LEU A 156 -24.52 -7.31 -16.82
N ASN A 157 -23.82 -6.36 -17.44
CA ASN A 157 -24.29 -5.74 -18.68
C ASN A 157 -24.46 -6.78 -19.81
N ILE A 158 -23.44 -7.62 -20.03
CA ILE A 158 -23.48 -8.69 -21.05
C ILE A 158 -24.60 -9.70 -20.77
N VAL A 159 -24.73 -10.13 -19.51
CA VAL A 159 -25.79 -11.07 -19.10
C VAL A 159 -27.18 -10.46 -19.28
N SER A 160 -27.35 -9.16 -18.98
CA SER A 160 -28.62 -8.46 -19.15
C SER A 160 -29.05 -8.31 -20.62
N GLU A 161 -28.10 -8.37 -21.55
CA GLU A 161 -28.36 -8.43 -22.99
C GLU A 161 -28.74 -9.85 -23.47
N GLY A 162 -28.78 -10.82 -22.55
CA GLY A 162 -29.13 -12.20 -22.81
C GLY A 162 -27.98 -13.03 -23.40
N MET A 163 -26.74 -12.58 -23.21
CA MET A 163 -25.54 -13.24 -23.72
C MET A 163 -24.84 -14.03 -22.62
N GLU A 164 -24.23 -15.15 -22.99
CA GLU A 164 -23.38 -15.94 -22.09
C GLU A 164 -21.97 -15.34 -22.03
N THR A 165 -21.39 -15.32 -20.82
CA THR A 165 -20.01 -14.86 -20.59
C THR A 165 -19.46 -15.46 -19.29
N SER A 166 -18.15 -15.40 -19.09
CA SER A 166 -17.45 -15.96 -17.91
C SER A 166 -17.44 -14.98 -16.74
N ASP A 167 -17.75 -15.45 -15.53
CA ASP A 167 -17.70 -14.68 -14.29
C ASP A 167 -16.33 -14.75 -13.59
N GLU A 168 -15.33 -15.37 -14.22
CA GLU A 168 -13.99 -15.58 -13.68
C GLU A 168 -13.36 -14.29 -13.14
N LYS A 169 -13.47 -13.19 -13.87
CA LYS A 169 -12.95 -11.88 -13.43
C LYS A 169 -13.63 -11.38 -12.15
N VAL A 170 -14.95 -11.59 -12.02
CA VAL A 170 -15.69 -11.18 -10.82
C VAL A 170 -15.27 -12.03 -9.63
N ARG A 171 -15.22 -13.36 -9.79
CA ARG A 171 -14.76 -14.29 -8.74
C ARG A 171 -13.33 -13.98 -8.30
N LYS A 172 -12.43 -13.69 -9.25
CA LYS A 172 -11.06 -13.27 -8.94
C LYS A 172 -11.03 -11.97 -8.14
N SER A 173 -11.80 -10.95 -8.54
CA SER A 173 -11.84 -9.68 -7.79
C SER A 173 -12.40 -9.84 -6.37
N ILE A 174 -13.40 -10.71 -6.18
CA ILE A 174 -13.93 -11.05 -4.84
C ILE A 174 -12.84 -11.74 -4.00
N SER A 175 -12.19 -12.76 -4.55
CA SER A 175 -11.10 -13.48 -3.86
C SER A 175 -9.93 -12.55 -3.51
N ASP A 176 -9.58 -11.63 -4.41
CA ASP A 176 -8.52 -10.64 -4.19
C ASP A 176 -8.89 -9.64 -3.07
N LEU A 177 -10.17 -9.30 -2.90
CA LEU A 177 -10.68 -8.48 -1.78
C LEU A 177 -10.60 -9.23 -0.44
N GLU A 178 -11.10 -10.46 -0.41
CA GLU A 178 -11.11 -11.32 0.79
C GLU A 178 -9.68 -11.60 1.29
N ALA A 179 -8.73 -11.74 0.37
CA ALA A 179 -7.31 -11.96 0.69
C ALA A 179 -6.67 -10.79 1.46
N LEU A 180 -7.27 -9.59 1.45
CA LEU A 180 -6.78 -8.44 2.23
C LEU A 180 -7.11 -8.55 3.72
N GLY A 181 -8.10 -9.36 4.09
CA GLY A 181 -8.60 -9.48 5.47
C GLY A 181 -7.50 -9.80 6.50
N PRO A 182 -6.72 -10.88 6.33
CA PRO A 182 -5.67 -11.25 7.29
C PRO A 182 -4.62 -10.15 7.51
N ALA A 183 -4.23 -9.44 6.46
CA ALA A 183 -3.23 -8.37 6.57
C ALA A 183 -3.79 -7.13 7.25
N LEU A 184 -5.07 -6.77 7.01
CA LEU A 184 -5.72 -5.70 7.74
C LEU A 184 -5.85 -6.01 9.24
N GLN A 185 -6.14 -7.27 9.60
CA GLN A 185 -6.17 -7.72 10.98
C GLN A 185 -4.79 -7.67 11.65
N GLU A 186 -3.73 -8.07 10.93
CA GLU A 186 -2.37 -7.93 11.45
C GLU A 186 -1.99 -6.46 11.64
N ALA A 187 -2.32 -5.59 10.68
CA ALA A 187 -2.08 -4.15 10.80
C ALA A 187 -2.77 -3.56 12.04
N GLN A 188 -3.99 -4.02 12.37
CA GLN A 188 -4.67 -3.63 13.61
C GLN A 188 -3.87 -4.07 14.85
N THR A 189 -3.35 -5.30 14.85
CA THR A 189 -2.52 -5.85 15.94
C THR A 189 -1.22 -5.08 16.14
N VAL A 190 -0.58 -4.67 15.04
CA VAL A 190 0.59 -3.78 15.07
C VAL A 190 0.20 -2.43 15.66
N GLY A 191 -0.90 -1.83 15.19
CA GLY A 191 -1.43 -0.56 15.72
C GLY A 191 -1.72 -0.60 17.21
N ASP A 192 -2.29 -1.70 17.72
CA ASP A 192 -2.50 -1.93 19.15
C ASP A 192 -1.20 -1.95 19.95
N SER A 193 -0.20 -2.65 19.43
CA SER A 193 1.10 -2.76 20.06
C SER A 193 1.83 -1.41 20.10
N ILE A 194 1.70 -0.63 19.03
CA ILE A 194 2.21 0.75 18.96
C ILE A 194 1.50 1.63 20.00
N LEU A 195 0.16 1.63 20.05
CA LEU A 195 -0.59 2.48 21.00
C LEU A 195 -0.24 2.18 22.46
N LYS A 196 -0.01 0.91 22.81
CA LYS A 196 0.44 0.52 24.17
C LYS A 196 1.76 1.18 24.57
N VAL A 197 2.66 1.40 23.62
CA VAL A 197 3.92 2.11 23.86
C VAL A 197 3.70 3.61 23.95
N ILE A 198 2.90 4.16 23.03
CA ILE A 198 2.69 5.60 22.90
C ILE A 198 1.94 6.19 24.09
N ASP A 199 1.03 5.42 24.68
CA ASP A 199 0.22 5.86 25.82
C ASP A 199 1.01 5.85 27.15
N VAL A 200 2.27 5.38 27.15
CA VAL A 200 3.15 5.48 28.32
C VAL A 200 3.89 6.82 28.29
N PRO A 201 3.79 7.65 29.36
CA PRO A 201 4.54 8.89 29.46
C PRO A 201 6.04 8.61 29.28
N PRO A 202 6.75 9.34 28.40
CA PRO A 202 8.14 9.04 28.15
C PRO A 202 8.96 9.32 29.42
N PRO A 203 9.83 8.38 29.85
CA PRO A 203 10.80 8.65 30.92
C PRO A 203 11.91 9.61 30.46
N PHE A 204 11.89 10.04 29.19
CA PHE A 204 12.96 10.74 28.51
C PHE A 204 12.72 12.25 28.36
N ASP A 205 13.58 13.03 29.01
CA ASP A 205 13.65 14.48 28.90
C ASP A 205 14.53 14.92 27.72
N PHE A 206 13.89 15.03 26.54
CA PHE A 206 14.56 15.51 25.32
C PHE A 206 15.12 16.93 25.47
N ARG A 207 14.43 17.80 26.21
CA ARG A 207 14.88 19.18 26.42
C ARG A 207 16.22 19.19 27.15
N THR A 208 16.33 18.44 28.24
CA THR A 208 17.58 18.35 29.00
C THR A 208 18.72 17.81 28.15
N GLN A 209 18.51 16.77 27.34
CA GLN A 209 19.56 16.25 26.46
C GLN A 209 19.94 17.19 25.32
N ALA A 210 18.97 17.84 24.68
CA ALA A 210 19.25 18.80 23.62
C ALA A 210 20.08 19.99 24.13
N LEU A 211 19.76 20.50 25.34
CA LEU A 211 20.54 21.55 25.98
C LEU A 211 21.94 21.07 26.40
N ARG A 212 22.08 19.81 26.85
CA ARG A 212 23.38 19.20 27.14
C ARG A 212 24.29 19.19 25.90
N VAL A 213 23.77 18.86 24.72
CA VAL A 213 24.53 18.89 23.46
C VAL A 213 25.11 20.28 23.18
N VAL A 214 24.36 21.35 23.47
CA VAL A 214 24.85 22.74 23.33
C VAL A 214 26.03 22.99 24.27
N ILE A 215 25.86 22.64 25.55
CA ILE A 215 26.87 22.85 26.62
C ILE A 215 28.17 22.10 26.30
N GLU A 216 28.06 20.84 25.87
CA GLU A 216 29.21 19.96 25.62
C GLU A 216 29.91 20.23 24.28
N THR A 217 29.19 20.75 23.27
CA THR A 217 29.76 20.95 21.93
C THR A 217 30.33 22.36 21.75
N ALA A 218 29.51 23.40 21.96
CA ALA A 218 29.86 24.79 21.69
C ALA A 218 28.88 25.75 22.42
N PRO A 219 29.09 26.04 23.71
CA PRO A 219 28.12 26.77 24.53
C PRO A 219 27.90 28.23 24.09
N THR A 220 28.86 28.82 23.38
CA THR A 220 28.79 30.20 22.85
C THR A 220 28.23 30.26 21.43
N ASP A 221 27.88 29.12 20.82
CA ASP A 221 27.30 29.06 19.48
C ASP A 221 25.80 29.35 19.51
N ILE A 222 25.43 30.55 19.03
CA ILE A 222 24.04 30.98 18.94
C ILE A 222 23.20 30.14 17.97
N TYR A 223 23.75 29.63 16.87
CA TYR A 223 23.02 28.78 15.92
C TYR A 223 22.80 27.38 16.49
N LEU A 224 23.78 26.84 17.23
CA LEU A 224 23.60 25.58 17.94
C LEU A 224 22.53 25.69 19.04
N ARG A 225 22.48 26.81 19.78
CA ARG A 225 21.43 27.07 20.77
C ARG A 225 20.05 27.18 20.12
N LEU A 226 19.92 28.00 19.07
CA LEU A 226 18.66 28.15 18.32
C LEU A 226 18.21 26.83 17.69
N ALA A 227 19.14 26.01 17.23
CA ALA A 227 18.87 24.68 16.71
C ALA A 227 18.36 23.72 17.80
N ALA A 228 18.95 23.75 19.00
CA ALA A 228 18.45 22.95 20.12
C ALA A 228 17.03 23.37 20.52
N GLU A 229 16.74 24.68 20.58
CA GLU A 229 15.38 25.18 20.83
C GLU A 229 14.40 24.77 19.72
N SER A 230 14.82 24.84 18.45
CA SER A 230 14.03 24.37 17.31
C SER A 230 13.73 22.87 17.43
N ALA A 231 14.74 22.04 17.73
CA ALA A 231 14.59 20.61 17.94
C ALA A 231 13.61 20.30 19.08
N ILE A 232 13.68 21.05 20.19
CA ILE A 232 12.77 20.90 21.34
C ILE A 232 11.33 21.18 20.92
N ARG A 233 11.07 22.28 20.20
CA ARG A 233 9.73 22.63 19.71
C ARG A 233 9.21 21.62 18.70
N SER A 234 10.05 21.20 17.75
CA SER A 234 9.68 20.17 16.78
C SER A 234 9.31 18.87 17.50
N GLN A 235 10.12 18.44 18.48
CA GLN A 235 9.88 17.25 19.27
C GLN A 235 8.57 17.32 20.08
N SER A 236 8.24 18.46 20.68
CA SER A 236 6.98 18.62 21.42
C SER A 236 5.77 18.53 20.48
N GLN A 237 5.82 19.19 19.32
CA GLN A 237 4.76 19.11 18.30
C GLN A 237 4.56 17.67 17.82
N MET A 238 5.65 16.96 17.51
CA MET A 238 5.57 15.55 17.11
C MET A 238 4.97 14.68 18.23
N ARG A 239 5.31 14.93 19.50
CA ARG A 239 4.74 14.20 20.64
C ARG A 239 3.24 14.41 20.81
N GLU A 240 2.74 15.62 20.56
CA GLU A 240 1.32 15.92 20.62
C GLU A 240 0.55 15.29 19.46
N GLN A 241 1.11 15.33 18.24
CA GLN A 241 0.39 14.91 17.03
C GLN A 241 0.46 13.40 16.78
N THR A 242 1.59 12.76 17.06
CA THR A 242 1.83 11.34 16.70
C THR A 242 0.80 10.38 17.31
N PRO A 243 0.42 10.46 18.60
CA PRO A 243 -0.59 9.58 19.16
C PRO A 243 -1.92 9.68 18.43
N GLN A 244 -2.36 10.90 18.12
CA GLN A 244 -3.61 11.14 17.41
C GLN A 244 -3.57 10.59 15.98
N LEU A 245 -2.44 10.74 15.28
CA LEU A 245 -2.26 10.18 13.95
C LEU A 245 -2.30 8.64 13.98
N VAL A 246 -1.62 8.00 14.93
CA VAL A 246 -1.65 6.54 15.09
C VAL A 246 -3.06 6.04 15.43
N ARG A 247 -3.79 6.72 16.33
CA ARG A 247 -5.19 6.37 16.64
C ARG A 247 -6.08 6.49 15.41
N THR A 248 -5.91 7.57 14.63
CA THR A 248 -6.65 7.80 13.38
C THR A 248 -6.34 6.73 12.33
N SER A 249 -5.06 6.38 12.17
CA SER A 249 -4.62 5.29 11.29
C SER A 249 -5.19 3.95 11.73
N LYS A 250 -5.23 3.65 13.03
CA LYS A 250 -5.86 2.43 13.53
C LYS A 250 -7.37 2.40 13.27
N ALA A 251 -8.07 3.51 13.52
CA ALA A 251 -9.50 3.61 13.21
C ALA A 251 -9.76 3.35 11.72
N ARG A 252 -8.89 3.89 10.83
CA ARG A 252 -8.97 3.62 9.39
C ARG A 252 -8.84 2.14 9.08
N LEU A 253 -7.95 1.40 9.75
CA LEU A 253 -7.83 -0.05 9.54
C LEU A 253 -9.10 -0.82 9.91
N ASN A 254 -9.85 -0.35 10.92
CA ASN A 254 -11.15 -0.93 11.25
C ASN A 254 -12.17 -0.66 10.12
N ASP A 255 -12.21 0.57 9.59
CA ASP A 255 -13.07 0.91 8.44
C ASP A 255 -12.77 0.01 7.24
N LEU A 256 -11.48 -0.14 6.91
CA LEU A 256 -11.03 -1.00 5.80
C LEU A 256 -11.39 -2.47 6.03
N GLN A 257 -11.27 -2.95 7.26
CA GLN A 257 -11.64 -4.32 7.62
C GLN A 257 -13.14 -4.58 7.40
N MET A 258 -13.99 -3.60 7.73
CA MET A 258 -15.43 -3.71 7.48
C MET A 258 -15.74 -3.76 5.98
N ILE A 259 -15.05 -2.95 5.17
CA ILE A 259 -15.20 -2.94 3.71
C ILE A 259 -14.87 -4.32 3.13
N VAL A 260 -13.69 -4.86 3.43
CA VAL A 260 -13.29 -6.17 2.85
C VAL A 260 -14.09 -7.35 3.40
N ALA A 261 -14.78 -7.16 4.53
CA ALA A 261 -15.68 -8.15 5.13
C ALA A 261 -17.12 -8.09 4.59
N GLU A 262 -17.43 -7.14 3.69
CA GLU A 262 -18.73 -7.12 3.02
C GLU A 262 -18.97 -8.42 2.23
N PRO A 263 -20.22 -8.91 2.16
CA PRO A 263 -20.54 -10.17 1.50
C PRO A 263 -20.61 -10.01 -0.03
N TYR A 264 -19.48 -9.65 -0.66
CA TYR A 264 -19.41 -9.34 -2.10
C TYR A 264 -19.92 -10.48 -2.98
N ALA A 265 -19.66 -11.74 -2.61
CA ALA A 265 -20.20 -12.90 -3.32
C ALA A 265 -21.73 -12.94 -3.33
N GLN A 266 -22.36 -12.62 -2.19
CA GLN A 266 -23.82 -12.59 -2.09
C GLN A 266 -24.40 -11.38 -2.83
N GLN A 267 -23.79 -10.20 -2.68
CA GLN A 267 -24.19 -9.00 -3.40
C GLN A 267 -24.17 -9.24 -4.92
N PHE A 268 -23.12 -9.88 -5.44
CA PHE A 268 -23.02 -10.23 -6.85
C PHE A 268 -24.08 -11.26 -7.27
N ALA A 269 -24.30 -12.30 -6.47
CA ALA A 269 -25.33 -13.30 -6.76
C ALA A 269 -26.73 -12.68 -6.88
N ASP A 270 -27.08 -11.75 -5.99
CA ASP A 270 -28.36 -11.04 -6.02
C ASP A 270 -28.51 -10.17 -7.28
N GLN A 271 -27.42 -9.50 -7.69
CA GLN A 271 -27.40 -8.71 -8.92
C GLN A 271 -27.49 -9.60 -10.17
N LEU A 272 -26.80 -10.73 -10.16
CA LEU A 272 -26.81 -11.70 -11.25
C LEU A 272 -28.22 -12.26 -11.49
N GLN A 273 -28.93 -12.63 -10.43
CA GLN A 273 -30.32 -13.11 -10.55
C GLN A 273 -31.22 -12.10 -11.28
N ARG A 274 -31.06 -10.81 -10.98
CA ARG A 274 -31.82 -9.74 -11.65
C ARG A 274 -31.39 -9.58 -13.11
N ALA A 275 -30.09 -9.58 -13.40
CA ALA A 275 -29.57 -9.46 -14.76
C ALA A 275 -30.02 -10.62 -15.65
N GLU A 276 -29.99 -11.87 -15.15
CA GLU A 276 -30.48 -13.03 -15.89
C GLU A 276 -31.99 -12.96 -16.18
N ALA A 277 -32.78 -12.46 -15.24
CA ALA A 277 -34.21 -12.28 -15.45
C ALA A 277 -34.50 -11.30 -16.60
N VAL A 278 -33.75 -10.18 -16.64
CA VAL A 278 -33.82 -9.19 -17.73
C VAL A 278 -33.34 -9.81 -19.05
N GLY A 279 -32.18 -10.48 -19.05
CA GLY A 279 -31.64 -11.13 -20.25
C GLY A 279 -32.59 -12.16 -20.86
N LYS A 280 -33.25 -12.98 -20.03
CA LYS A 280 -34.28 -13.93 -20.49
C LYS A 280 -35.48 -13.23 -21.14
N GLN A 281 -35.87 -12.05 -20.66
CA GLN A 281 -36.93 -11.25 -21.29
C GLN A 281 -36.47 -10.71 -22.65
N VAL A 282 -35.28 -10.11 -22.72
CA VAL A 282 -34.69 -9.59 -23.97
C VAL A 282 -34.58 -10.67 -25.04
N VAL A 283 -34.11 -11.88 -24.70
CA VAL A 283 -34.04 -13.01 -25.63
C VAL A 283 -35.42 -13.41 -26.15
N ARG A 284 -36.43 -13.46 -25.26
CA ARG A 284 -37.81 -13.79 -25.65
C ARG A 284 -38.41 -12.73 -26.56
N GLU A 285 -38.14 -11.44 -26.32
CA GLU A 285 -38.61 -10.33 -27.14
C GLU A 285 -37.96 -10.34 -28.52
N ARG A 286 -36.63 -10.46 -28.58
CA ARG A 286 -35.89 -10.60 -29.84
C ARG A 286 -36.40 -11.78 -30.66
N ALA A 287 -36.67 -12.92 -30.03
CA ALA A 287 -37.25 -14.09 -30.70
C ALA A 287 -38.71 -13.89 -31.18
N ARG A 288 -39.48 -12.98 -30.55
CA ARG A 288 -40.82 -12.59 -31.03
C ARG A 288 -40.72 -11.65 -32.21
N GLU A 289 -39.80 -10.69 -32.17
CA GLU A 289 -39.54 -9.75 -33.27
C GLU A 289 -39.06 -10.47 -34.53
N TRP A 290 -38.10 -11.40 -34.41
CA TRP A 290 -37.65 -12.23 -35.53
C TRP A 290 -38.80 -13.00 -36.19
N ARG A 291 -39.70 -13.60 -35.40
CA ARG A 291 -40.89 -14.30 -35.92
C ARG A 291 -41.88 -13.37 -36.62
N ARG A 292 -42.09 -12.16 -36.10
CA ARG A 292 -42.94 -11.15 -36.76
C ARG A 292 -42.34 -10.69 -38.08
N ALA A 293 -41.05 -10.36 -38.08
CA ALA A 293 -40.32 -9.95 -39.29
C ALA A 293 -40.34 -11.04 -40.37
N GLU A 294 -40.22 -12.32 -39.99
CA GLU A 294 -40.36 -13.45 -40.92
C GLU A 294 -41.79 -13.54 -41.51
N SER A 295 -42.83 -13.35 -40.69
CA SER A 295 -44.22 -13.34 -41.16
C SER A 295 -44.55 -12.15 -42.07
N GLU A 296 -44.00 -10.96 -41.79
CA GLU A 296 -44.19 -9.75 -42.60
C GLU A 296 -43.36 -9.81 -43.90
N GLY A 297 -42.14 -10.35 -43.83
CA GLY A 297 -41.30 -10.62 -45.00
C GLY A 297 -41.85 -11.73 -45.91
N SER A 298 -42.63 -12.66 -45.37
CA SER A 298 -43.40 -13.64 -46.15
C SER A 298 -44.67 -13.07 -46.79
N GLY A 299 -45.12 -11.87 -46.36
CA GLY A 299 -46.28 -11.18 -46.93
C GLY A 299 -45.99 -10.44 -48.23
N TYR A 300 -44.74 -10.05 -48.49
CA TYR A 300 -44.34 -9.33 -49.72
C TYR A 300 -43.98 -10.27 -50.89
N ARG A 301 -44.69 -11.39 -51.03
CA ARG A 301 -44.69 -12.21 -52.25
C ARG A 301 -46.07 -12.69 -52.68
N SER A 302 -47.12 -12.15 -52.08
CA SER A 302 -48.50 -12.38 -52.49
C SER A 302 -49.18 -11.06 -52.84
N GLY A 303 -48.74 -10.41 -53.91
CA GLY A 303 -49.45 -9.23 -54.41
C GLY A 303 -48.71 -8.23 -55.27
N VAL A 304 -47.85 -8.64 -56.22
CA VAL A 304 -47.56 -7.81 -57.41
C VAL A 304 -47.53 -8.74 -58.62
N GLY A 305 -48.67 -8.82 -59.31
CA GLY A 305 -48.72 -9.35 -60.66
C GLY A 305 -47.85 -8.51 -61.60
N GLY A 306 -47.13 -9.17 -62.52
CA GLY A 306 -46.66 -8.51 -63.75
C GLY A 306 -45.21 -8.68 -64.19
N GLY A 307 -44.29 -9.27 -63.40
CA GLY A 307 -42.86 -9.23 -63.75
C GLY A 307 -42.29 -10.43 -64.52
N CYS A 308 -42.64 -11.66 -64.14
CA CYS A 308 -41.89 -12.86 -64.53
C CYS A 308 -42.53 -13.63 -65.70
N SER A 309 -43.09 -12.94 -66.69
CA SER A 309 -43.69 -13.60 -67.86
C SER A 309 -42.63 -14.18 -68.80
N CYS A 310 -42.76 -15.46 -69.16
CA CYS A 310 -41.91 -16.08 -70.20
C CYS A 310 -42.07 -15.40 -71.56
N ALA A 311 -43.21 -14.76 -71.83
CA ALA A 311 -43.49 -14.11 -73.12
C ALA A 311 -42.71 -12.80 -73.32
N GLY A 312 -42.20 -12.20 -72.24
CA GLY A 312 -41.39 -10.97 -72.28
C GLY A 312 -39.87 -11.19 -72.16
N GLY A 313 -39.40 -12.45 -72.15
CA GLY A 313 -37.97 -12.77 -71.92
C GLY A 313 -37.50 -12.53 -70.48
N ASN A 314 -38.41 -12.27 -69.54
CA ASN A 314 -38.08 -12.00 -68.14
C ASN A 314 -37.86 -13.30 -67.36
N VAL A 315 -36.70 -13.41 -66.71
CA VAL A 315 -36.31 -14.56 -65.90
C VAL A 315 -36.20 -14.15 -64.44
N CYS A 316 -36.85 -14.90 -63.57
CA CYS A 316 -36.87 -14.70 -62.14
C CYS A 316 -36.10 -15.80 -61.41
N TYR A 317 -35.61 -15.50 -60.22
CA TYR A 317 -34.80 -16.43 -59.43
C TYR A 317 -35.64 -17.01 -58.30
N GLY A 318 -35.72 -18.34 -58.27
CA GLY A 318 -36.50 -19.08 -57.28
C GLY A 318 -35.77 -19.20 -55.94
N PRO A 319 -36.50 -19.54 -54.86
CA PRO A 319 -35.95 -19.66 -53.50
C PRO A 319 -34.87 -20.75 -53.33
N ARG A 320 -34.68 -21.62 -54.34
CA ARG A 320 -33.60 -22.62 -54.41
C ARG A 320 -32.50 -22.27 -55.42
N GLY A 321 -32.39 -21.00 -55.82
CA GLY A 321 -31.35 -20.50 -56.73
C GLY A 321 -31.55 -20.79 -58.23
N GLY A 322 -32.55 -21.61 -58.60
CA GLY A 322 -32.88 -21.90 -59.99
C GLY A 322 -33.66 -20.77 -60.69
N ARG A 323 -33.39 -20.57 -61.98
CA ARG A 323 -34.10 -19.61 -62.84
C ARG A 323 -35.46 -20.15 -63.27
N TYR A 324 -36.47 -19.29 -63.24
CA TYR A 324 -37.84 -19.62 -63.64
C TYR A 324 -38.59 -18.44 -64.27
N CYS A 325 -39.60 -18.75 -65.09
CA CYS A 325 -40.55 -17.78 -65.62
C CYS A 325 -41.97 -18.37 -65.58
N ILE A 326 -42.98 -17.52 -65.72
CA ILE A 326 -44.41 -17.84 -65.65
C ILE A 326 -44.96 -17.83 -67.08
N THR A 327 -45.54 -18.95 -67.50
CA THR A 327 -46.17 -19.10 -68.82
C THR A 327 -47.50 -18.35 -68.91
N SER A 328 -48.03 -18.15 -70.12
CA SER A 328 -49.35 -17.53 -70.33
C SER A 328 -50.48 -18.27 -69.62
N GLY A 329 -50.33 -19.58 -69.36
CA GLY A 329 -51.25 -20.39 -68.57
C GLY A 329 -51.00 -20.35 -67.05
N GLY A 330 -50.18 -19.42 -66.55
CA GLY A 330 -49.91 -19.23 -65.12
C GLY A 330 -49.00 -20.29 -64.47
N LYS A 331 -48.52 -21.28 -65.24
CA LYS A 331 -47.61 -22.32 -64.74
C LYS A 331 -46.16 -21.84 -64.76
N GLN A 332 -45.42 -22.14 -63.70
CA GLN A 332 -43.99 -21.86 -63.59
C GLN A 332 -43.17 -22.89 -64.39
N ARG A 333 -42.20 -22.41 -65.16
CA ARG A 333 -41.23 -23.21 -65.90
C ARG A 333 -39.83 -22.91 -65.39
N TYR A 334 -39.09 -23.96 -65.04
CA TYR A 334 -37.72 -23.88 -64.51
C TYR A 334 -36.69 -24.33 -65.56
N GLY A 335 -35.45 -23.88 -65.42
CA GLY A 335 -34.32 -24.34 -66.27
C GLY A 335 -34.19 -23.58 -67.60
N ILE A 336 -34.34 -22.25 -67.53
CA ILE A 336 -34.28 -21.29 -68.64
C ILE A 336 -33.05 -20.39 -68.57
#